data_AF-A0A3D4UT42-F1
#
_entry.id   AF-A0A3D4UT42-F1
#
_cell.length_a   1.000
_cell.length_b   1.000
_cell.length_c   1.000
_cell.angle_alpha   90.00
_cell.angle_beta   90.00
_cell.angle_gamma   90.00
#
_symmetry.space_group_name_H-M   'P 1'
#
loop_
_entity.id
_entity.type
_entity.pdbx_description
1 polymer ?
#
loop_
_entity_poly.entity_id
_entity_poly.type
_entity_poly.pdbx_seq_one_letter_code
_entity_poly.pdbx_strand_id
1 'polypeptide(L)'
;SGSKHAVQGFFDSLRQEMYEHNIAVTLICPGPIKTNITKNALTGDGSSFGKMGDMHDQAMDADEMVSKIWSRLVSKKDEIVVSGWKERMALLVKRISPALLNRILKNSKVV
;
A
#
# COMPACT_ATOMS: atom_id res chain seq x y z
N SER A 1 -8.93 8.02 2.93
CA SER A 1 -9.03 7.35 1.61
C SER A 1 -8.70 8.28 0.43
N GLY A 2 -9.02 9.59 0.45
CA GLY A 2 -8.78 10.50 -0.68
C GLY A 2 -7.31 10.77 -1.04
N SER A 3 -6.46 11.16 -0.08
CA SER A 3 -5.09 11.62 -0.39
C SER A 3 -4.21 10.55 -1.06
N LYS A 4 -4.37 9.28 -0.69
CA LYS A 4 -3.64 8.17 -1.34
C LYS A 4 -4.03 8.00 -2.82
N HIS A 5 -5.33 8.15 -3.14
CA HIS A 5 -5.80 8.12 -4.52
C HIS A 5 -5.36 9.37 -5.30
N ALA A 6 -5.31 10.53 -4.66
CA ALA A 6 -4.82 11.76 -5.29
C ALA A 6 -3.34 11.65 -5.68
N VAL A 7 -2.50 11.10 -4.78
CA VAL A 7 -1.09 10.80 -5.08
C VAL A 7 -0.99 9.87 -6.29
N GLN A 8 -1.76 8.78 -6.32
CA GLN A 8 -1.77 7.85 -7.45
C GLN A 8 -2.11 8.57 -8.77
N GLY A 9 -3.23 9.30 -8.83
CA GLY A 9 -3.64 10.02 -10.05
C GLY A 9 -2.64 11.09 -10.48
N PHE A 10 -2.08 11.85 -9.54
CA PHE A 10 -1.07 12.88 -9.83
C PHE A 10 0.19 12.28 -10.49
N PHE A 11 0.73 11.20 -9.90
CA PHE A 11 1.93 10.56 -10.43
C PHE A 11 1.67 9.78 -11.73
N ASP A 12 0.42 9.37 -11.98
CA ASP A 12 0.03 8.79 -13.26
C ASP A 12 0.08 9.81 -14.40
N SER A 13 -0.38 11.05 -14.16
CA SER A 13 -0.23 12.16 -15.11
C SER A 13 1.25 12.56 -15.26
N LEU A 14 1.98 12.76 -14.16
CA LEU A 14 3.38 13.17 -14.19
C LEU A 14 4.25 12.19 -15.00
N ARG A 15 3.98 10.89 -14.91
CA ARG A 15 4.70 9.87 -15.68
C ARG A 15 4.64 10.12 -17.19
N GLN A 16 3.48 10.55 -17.70
CA GLN A 16 3.31 10.82 -19.13
C GLN A 16 4.07 12.08 -19.55
N GLU A 17 4.03 13.13 -18.72
CA GLU A 17 4.78 14.38 -18.96
C GLU A 17 6.29 14.14 -18.96
N MET A 18 6.77 13.23 -18.10
CA MET A 18 8.19 12.90 -17.97
C MET A 18 8.73 11.94 -19.03
N TYR A 19 7.86 11.38 -19.88
CA TYR A 19 8.25 10.39 -20.90
C TYR A 19 9.30 10.95 -21.87
N GLU A 20 9.09 12.18 -22.37
CA GLU A 20 10.01 12.85 -23.30
C GLU A 20 11.36 13.21 -22.64
N HIS A 21 11.39 13.29 -21.31
CA HIS A 21 12.60 13.59 -20.54
C HIS A 21 13.38 12.34 -20.13
N ASN A 22 12.94 11.13 -20.53
CA ASN A 22 13.54 9.85 -20.13
C ASN A 22 13.64 9.67 -18.60
N ILE A 23 12.68 10.25 -17.86
CA ILE A 23 12.57 10.13 -16.41
C ILE A 23 11.47 9.10 -16.09
N ALA A 24 11.85 8.05 -15.35
CA ALA A 24 10.90 7.02 -14.93
C ALA A 24 10.21 7.41 -13.61
N VAL A 25 8.89 7.26 -13.57
CA VAL A 25 8.07 7.46 -12.37
C VAL A 25 7.47 6.13 -11.94
N THR A 26 7.82 5.65 -10.75
CA THR A 26 7.34 4.39 -10.19
C THR A 26 6.50 4.66 -8.94
N LEU A 27 5.26 4.17 -8.93
CA LEU A 27 4.38 4.22 -7.76
C LEU A 27 4.53 2.92 -6.95
N ILE A 28 4.91 3.03 -5.68
CA ILE A 28 5.03 1.89 -4.79
C ILE A 28 3.79 1.85 -3.90
N CYS A 29 3.07 0.73 -3.95
CA CYS A 29 1.83 0.50 -3.22
C CYS A 29 2.05 -0.63 -2.20
N PRO A 30 2.61 -0.34 -1.01
CA PRO A 30 2.84 -1.35 0.00
C PRO A 30 1.56 -1.67 0.79
N GLY A 31 1.45 -2.91 1.26
CA GLY A 31 0.56 -3.30 2.34
C GLY A 31 1.07 -2.77 3.70
N PRO A 32 0.55 -3.29 4.82
CA PRO A 32 1.07 -2.96 6.14
C PRO A 32 2.57 -3.27 6.23
N ILE A 33 3.35 -2.30 6.71
CA ILE A 33 4.79 -2.43 6.99
C ILE A 33 5.02 -2.20 8.48
N LYS A 34 5.88 -3.02 9.09
CA LYS A 34 6.23 -2.95 10.50
C LYS A 34 7.05 -1.70 10.78
N THR A 35 6.36 -0.66 11.23
CA THR A 35 6.94 0.64 11.55
C THR A 35 6.37 1.17 12.86
N ASN A 36 7.07 2.11 13.49
CA ASN A 36 6.63 2.74 14.74
C ASN A 36 5.45 3.71 14.56
N ILE A 37 4.80 3.77 13.40
CA ILE A 37 3.77 4.77 13.11
C ILE A 37 2.55 4.64 14.02
N THR A 38 2.15 3.42 14.36
CA THR A 38 1.04 3.17 15.30
C THR A 38 1.45 3.47 16.74
N LYS A 39 2.66 3.05 17.13
CA LYS A 39 3.21 3.35 18.46
C LYS A 39 3.27 4.86 18.74
N ASN A 40 3.65 5.64 17.74
CA ASN A 40 3.79 7.09 17.82
C ASN A 40 2.50 7.84 17.44
N ALA A 41 1.42 7.13 17.10
CA ALA A 41 0.14 7.76 16.78
C ALA A 41 -0.44 8.45 18.01
N LEU A 42 -1.21 9.51 17.77
CA LEU A 42 -2.01 10.17 18.79
C LEU A 42 -3.45 9.65 18.74
N THR A 43 -4.06 9.49 19.89
CA THR A 43 -5.49 9.22 20.04
C THR A 43 -6.30 10.50 19.86
N GLY A 44 -7.64 10.38 19.82
CA GLY A 44 -8.53 11.52 19.60
C GLY A 44 -8.44 12.64 20.65
N ASP A 45 -7.94 12.31 21.85
CA ASP A 45 -7.68 13.25 22.95
C ASP A 45 -6.25 13.80 22.96
N GLY A 46 -5.43 13.46 21.96
CA GLY A 46 -4.04 13.90 21.84
C GLY A 46 -3.05 13.13 22.72
N SER A 47 -3.49 12.12 23.46
CA SER A 47 -2.56 11.22 24.18
C SER A 47 -1.87 10.25 23.20
N SER A 48 -0.74 9.67 23.60
CA SER A 48 -0.04 8.70 22.75
C SER A 48 -0.77 7.36 22.76
N PHE A 49 -0.97 6.77 21.59
CA PHE A 49 -1.53 5.42 21.47
C PHE A 49 -0.63 4.37 22.15
N GLY A 50 0.70 4.53 22.05
CA GLY A 50 1.69 3.82 22.87
C GLY A 50 1.83 2.31 22.59
N LYS A 51 1.04 1.75 21.68
CA LYS A 51 1.03 0.32 21.33
C LYS A 51 1.24 0.11 19.84
N MET A 52 1.82 -1.02 19.48
CA MET A 52 1.84 -1.44 18.07
C MET A 52 0.43 -1.91 17.70
N GLY A 53 -0.15 -1.38 16.63
CA GLY A 53 -1.44 -1.85 16.14
C GLY A 53 -1.33 -3.27 15.56
N ASP A 54 -2.36 -4.09 15.73
CA ASP A 54 -2.36 -5.51 15.35
C ASP A 54 -1.99 -5.74 13.88
N MET A 55 -2.40 -4.83 12.98
CA MET A 55 -2.05 -4.88 11.56
C MET A 55 -0.56 -4.64 11.27
N HIS A 56 0.16 -3.95 12.16
CA HIS A 56 1.57 -3.62 12.01
C HIS A 56 2.51 -4.60 12.74
N ASP A 57 2.02 -5.32 13.74
CA ASP A 57 2.84 -6.30 14.45
C ASP A 57 3.14 -7.54 13.58
N GLN A 58 2.14 -7.99 12.80
CA GLN A 58 2.26 -9.07 11.83
C GLN A 58 2.64 -8.60 10.42
N ALA A 59 3.01 -7.32 10.28
CA ALA A 59 3.37 -6.74 9.00
C ALA A 59 4.76 -7.16 8.51
N MET A 60 5.00 -6.98 7.22
CA MET A 60 6.30 -7.16 6.59
C MET A 60 7.32 -6.13 7.11
N ASP A 61 8.57 -6.53 7.28
CA ASP A 61 9.65 -5.61 7.61
C ASP A 61 10.04 -4.71 6.42
N ALA A 62 10.56 -3.52 6.71
CA ALA A 62 10.94 -2.56 5.67
C ALA A 62 12.03 -3.11 4.73
N ASP A 63 13.04 -3.79 5.28
CA ASP A 63 14.13 -4.39 4.50
C ASP A 63 13.61 -5.51 3.57
N GLU A 64 12.65 -6.30 4.07
CA GLU A 64 11.97 -7.31 3.26
C GLU A 64 11.19 -6.65 2.10
N MET A 65 10.48 -5.55 2.36
CA MET A 65 9.80 -4.78 1.30
C MET A 65 10.80 -4.30 0.24
N VAL A 66 11.94 -3.73 0.65
CA VAL A 66 12.98 -3.23 -0.25
C VAL A 66 13.50 -4.35 -1.16
N SER A 67 13.82 -5.51 -0.58
CA SER A 67 14.28 -6.67 -1.36
C SER A 67 13.24 -7.13 -2.41
N LYS A 68 11.94 -7.01 -2.11
CA LYS A 68 10.84 -7.39 -3.00
C LYS A 68 10.57 -6.38 -4.12
N ILE A 69 10.88 -5.09 -3.92
CA ILE A 69 10.69 -4.06 -4.96
C ILE A 69 11.91 -3.85 -5.83
N TRP A 70 13.12 -4.14 -5.35
CA TRP A 70 14.37 -3.68 -5.97
C TRP A 70 14.46 -4.01 -7.46
N SER A 71 14.27 -5.27 -7.84
CA SER A 71 14.37 -5.69 -9.25
C SER A 71 13.33 -5.01 -10.15
N ARG A 72 12.13 -4.76 -9.63
CA ARG A 72 11.03 -4.10 -10.36
C ARG A 72 11.26 -2.59 -10.49
N LEU A 73 11.83 -1.99 -9.45
CA LEU A 73 12.20 -0.58 -9.43
C LEU A 73 13.31 -0.31 -10.45
N VAL A 74 14.37 -1.13 -10.45
CA VAL A 74 15.45 -1.08 -11.46
C VAL A 74 14.91 -1.31 -12.88
N SER A 75 13.90 -2.18 -13.02
CA SER A 75 13.20 -2.41 -14.30
C SER A 75 12.22 -1.29 -14.69
N LYS A 76 12.20 -0.15 -13.97
CA LYS A 76 11.35 1.01 -14.24
C LYS A 76 9.86 0.65 -14.38
N LYS A 77 9.35 -0.26 -13.54
CA LYS A 77 7.92 -0.59 -13.54
C LYS A 77 7.09 0.61 -13.07
N ASP A 78 6.01 0.92 -13.78
CA ASP A 78 5.15 2.08 -13.47
C ASP A 78 4.49 1.98 -12.08
N GLU A 79 4.08 0.77 -11.70
CA GLU A 79 3.44 0.47 -10.42
C GLU A 79 4.00 -0.83 -9.82
N ILE A 80 4.33 -0.81 -8.53
CA ILE A 80 4.83 -1.95 -7.78
C ILE A 80 3.97 -2.14 -6.54
N VAL A 81 3.09 -3.14 -6.59
CA VAL A 81 2.30 -3.56 -5.43
C VAL A 81 3.09 -4.60 -4.61
N VAL A 82 3.36 -4.28 -3.35
CA VAL A 82 4.00 -5.20 -2.39
C VAL A 82 3.09 -5.42 -1.22
N SER A 83 2.47 -6.58 -1.20
CA SER A 83 1.53 -6.96 -0.17
C SER A 83 1.61 -8.46 0.10
N GLY A 84 1.04 -8.88 1.23
CA GLY A 84 0.94 -10.29 1.59
C GLY A 84 0.05 -11.07 0.61
N TRP A 85 0.03 -12.38 0.79
CA TRP A 85 -0.75 -13.28 -0.07
C TRP A 85 -2.25 -12.94 -0.06
N LYS A 86 -2.80 -12.60 1.12
CA LYS A 86 -4.22 -12.28 1.29
C LYS A 86 -4.62 -11.03 0.51
N GLU A 87 -3.80 -9.98 0.58
CA GLU A 87 -4.05 -8.72 -0.12
C GLU A 87 -3.92 -8.88 -1.63
N ARG A 88 -2.93 -9.66 -2.11
CA ARG A 88 -2.82 -9.99 -3.54
C ARG A 88 -4.06 -10.72 -4.04
N MET A 89 -4.56 -11.68 -3.28
CA MET A 89 -5.81 -12.38 -3.61
C MET A 89 -7.01 -11.42 -3.62
N ALA A 90 -7.10 -10.51 -2.65
CA ALA A 90 -8.15 -9.49 -2.63
C ALA A 90 -8.10 -8.59 -3.87
N LEU A 91 -6.91 -8.20 -4.35
CA LEU A 91 -6.74 -7.43 -5.58
C LEU A 91 -7.17 -8.21 -6.82
N LEU A 92 -6.84 -9.49 -6.90
CA LEU A 92 -7.29 -10.37 -7.99
C LEU A 92 -8.81 -10.51 -7.99
N VAL A 93 -9.42 -10.74 -6.82
CA VAL A 93 -10.87 -10.82 -6.68
C VAL A 93 -11.53 -9.48 -7.04
N LYS A 94 -10.96 -8.35 -6.62
CA LYS A 94 -11.44 -7.01 -7.01
C LYS A 94 -11.50 -6.84 -8.52
N ARG A 95 -10.49 -7.34 -9.22
CA ARG A 95 -10.36 -7.25 -10.68
C ARG A 95 -11.37 -8.15 -11.41
N ILE A 96 -11.72 -9.30 -10.82
CA ILE A 96 -12.69 -10.25 -11.39
C ILE A 96 -14.13 -9.82 -11.07
N SER A 97 -14.40 -9.50 -9.80
CA SER A 97 -15.72 -9.08 -9.34
C SER A 97 -15.60 -8.18 -8.10
N PRO A 98 -15.76 -6.86 -8.26
CA PRO A 98 -15.78 -5.95 -7.11
C PRO A 98 -16.96 -6.24 -6.17
N ALA A 99 -18.08 -6.74 -6.69
CA ALA A 99 -19.23 -7.15 -5.89
C ALA A 99 -18.90 -8.33 -4.96
N LEU A 100 -18.13 -9.31 -5.45
CA LEU A 100 -17.71 -10.47 -4.64
C LEU A 100 -16.77 -10.03 -3.51
N LEU A 101 -15.78 -9.19 -3.81
CA LEU A 101 -14.89 -8.66 -2.78
C LEU A 101 -15.66 -7.90 -1.70
N ASN A 102 -16.60 -7.03 -2.10
CA ASN A 102 -17.42 -6.27 -1.17
C ASN A 102 -18.25 -7.17 -0.25
N ARG A 103 -18.77 -8.30 -0.76
CA ARG A 103 -19.51 -9.27 0.03
C ARG A 103 -18.60 -9.99 1.05
N ILE A 104 -17.38 -10.35 0.65
CA ILE A 104 -16.39 -10.96 1.54
C ILE A 104 -16.01 -9.98 2.65
N LEU A 105 -15.70 -8.72 2.30
CA LEU A 105 -15.26 -7.69 3.25
C LEU A 105 -16.35 -7.29 4.26
N LYS A 106 -17.62 -7.26 3.84
CA LYS A 106 -18.75 -7.02 4.76
C LYS A 106 -18.88 -8.11 5.83
N ASN A 107 -18.45 -9.33 5.53
CA ASN A 107 -18.58 -10.49 6.42
C ASN A 107 -17.30 -10.76 7.23
N SER A 108 -16.18 -10.10 6.91
CA SER A 108 -14.97 -10.16 7.73
C SER A 108 -15.06 -9.19 8.90
N LYS A 109 -14.85 -9.69 10.13
CA LYS A 109 -14.65 -8.82 11.30
C LYS A 109 -13.41 -7.95 11.05
N VAL A 110 -13.62 -6.65 10.95
CA VAL A 110 -12.57 -5.65 11.08
C VAL A 110 -12.34 -5.53 12.58
N VAL A 111 -11.35 -6.27 13.10
CA VAL A 111 -10.78 -6.07 14.43
C VAL A 111 -9.62 -5.09 14.28
#